data_AF-A0A5N6LTT7-F1
#
_entry.id   AF-A0A5N6LTT7-F1
#
_cell.length_a   1.000
_cell.length_b   1.000
_cell.length_c   1.000
_cell.angle_alpha   90.00
_cell.angle_beta   90.00
_cell.angle_gamma   90.00
#
_symmetry.space_group_name_H-M   'P 1'
#
loop_
_entity.id
_entity.type
_entity.pdbx_description
1 polymer ?
#
loop_
_entity_poly.entity_id
_entity_poly.type
_entity_poly.pdbx_seq_one_letter_code
_entity_poly.pdbx_strand_id
1 'polypeptide(L)'
;MMQVIALDCRYRLSKSRDYEVKVAFLQLAIGSRCSEYYNVVEKTLKEVGRMKYLRPLYTALVQGNAGKEEEKIFAQRVFAEARETYHPIAQGSGGKGFKDLINLVKPEPSFAQAQN
;
A
#
# COMPACT_ATOMS: atom_id res chain seq x y z
N MET A 1 -7.13 -17.22 0.40
CA MET A 1 -7.12 -16.68 -0.98
C MET A 1 -8.46 -16.83 -1.71
N MET A 2 -9.06 -18.03 -1.82
CA MET A 2 -10.33 -18.24 -2.57
C MET A 2 -11.51 -17.36 -2.16
N GLN A 3 -11.64 -16.99 -0.88
CA GLN A 3 -12.77 -16.19 -0.40
C GLN A 3 -12.78 -14.75 -0.94
N VAL A 4 -11.62 -14.12 -1.03
CA VAL A 4 -11.48 -12.74 -1.57
C VAL A 4 -11.81 -12.73 -3.06
N ILE A 5 -11.37 -13.76 -3.79
CA ILE A 5 -11.65 -13.92 -5.22
C ILE A 5 -13.14 -14.15 -5.45
N ALA A 6 -13.78 -15.04 -4.67
CA ALA A 6 -15.22 -15.28 -4.78
C ALA A 6 -16.03 -14.01 -4.49
N LEU A 7 -15.60 -13.20 -3.51
CA LEU A 7 -16.22 -11.92 -3.20
C LEU A 7 -16.08 -10.93 -4.37
N ASP A 8 -14.91 -10.82 -4.97
CA ASP A 8 -14.71 -9.94 -6.13
C ASP A 8 -15.46 -10.43 -7.37
N CYS A 9 -15.51 -11.74 -7.62
CA CYS A 9 -16.27 -12.28 -8.73
C CYS A 9 -17.76 -11.93 -8.62
N ARG A 10 -18.31 -11.93 -7.40
CA ARG A 10 -19.72 -11.65 -7.15
C ARG A 10 -20.06 -10.16 -7.14
N TYR A 11 -19.21 -9.33 -6.55
CA TYR A 11 -19.51 -7.91 -6.30
C TYR A 11 -18.64 -6.92 -7.08
N ARG A 12 -17.62 -7.40 -7.79
CA ARG A 12 -16.68 -6.61 -8.61
C ARG A 12 -16.06 -5.42 -7.86
N LEU A 13 -15.71 -5.63 -6.60
CA LEU A 13 -15.22 -4.61 -5.67
C LEU A 13 -13.89 -3.99 -6.10
N SER A 14 -13.01 -4.78 -6.71
CA SER A 14 -11.74 -4.34 -7.31
C SER A 14 -11.94 -3.31 -8.41
N LYS A 15 -13.11 -3.31 -9.07
CA LYS A 15 -13.50 -2.41 -10.16
C LYS A 15 -14.50 -1.34 -9.73
N SER A 16 -14.82 -1.23 -8.43
CA SER A 16 -15.73 -0.22 -7.94
C SER A 16 -15.28 1.19 -8.31
N ARG A 17 -16.26 2.06 -8.63
CA ARG A 17 -16.02 3.49 -8.83
C ARG A 17 -15.78 4.22 -7.51
N ASP A 18 -16.32 3.69 -6.42
CA ASP A 18 -16.09 4.20 -5.09
C ASP A 18 -14.73 3.72 -4.56
N TYR A 19 -13.83 4.67 -4.30
CA TYR A 19 -12.51 4.40 -3.78
C TYR A 19 -12.53 3.94 -2.33
N GLU A 20 -13.53 4.29 -1.52
CA GLU A 20 -13.61 3.81 -0.14
C GLU A 20 -13.84 2.29 -0.12
N VAL A 21 -14.79 1.83 -0.93
CA VAL A 21 -15.10 0.41 -1.09
C VAL A 21 -13.92 -0.34 -1.71
N LYS A 22 -13.32 0.21 -2.77
CA LYS A 22 -12.16 -0.41 -3.43
C LYS A 22 -10.99 -0.53 -2.47
N VAL A 23 -10.64 0.52 -1.74
CA VAL A 23 -9.51 0.55 -0.81
C VAL A 23 -9.74 -0.42 0.36
N ALA A 24 -10.95 -0.48 0.92
CA ALA A 24 -11.28 -1.44 1.97
C ALA A 24 -11.14 -2.89 1.48
N PHE A 25 -11.61 -3.18 0.27
CA PHE A 25 -11.44 -4.50 -0.35
C PHE A 25 -9.96 -4.83 -0.59
N LEU A 26 -9.18 -3.89 -1.11
CA LEU A 26 -7.75 -4.09 -1.36
C LEU A 26 -6.96 -4.32 -0.06
N GLN A 27 -7.30 -3.64 1.05
CA GLN A 27 -6.71 -3.93 2.37
C GLN A 27 -6.98 -5.39 2.78
N LEU A 28 -8.21 -5.86 2.61
CA LEU A 28 -8.57 -7.24 2.89
C LEU A 28 -7.80 -8.23 1.99
N ALA A 29 -7.65 -7.90 0.70
CA ALA A 29 -6.90 -8.71 -0.25
C ALA A 29 -5.41 -8.81 0.11
N ILE A 30 -4.80 -7.70 0.52
CA ILE A 30 -3.42 -7.65 1.02
C ILE A 30 -3.28 -8.50 2.28
N GLY A 31 -4.17 -8.32 3.26
CA GLY A 31 -4.16 -9.12 4.49
C GLY A 31 -4.41 -10.63 4.24
N SER A 32 -5.16 -10.96 3.20
CA SER A 32 -5.41 -12.34 2.77
C SER A 32 -4.32 -12.93 1.87
N ARG A 33 -3.25 -12.17 1.59
CA ARG A 33 -2.10 -12.54 0.77
C ARG A 33 -2.47 -12.95 -0.66
N CYS A 34 -3.47 -12.31 -1.24
CA CYS A 34 -3.87 -12.55 -2.61
C CYS A 34 -3.03 -11.72 -3.57
N SER A 35 -1.98 -12.32 -4.15
CA SER A 35 -1.08 -11.67 -5.11
C SER A 35 -1.77 -11.20 -6.40
N GLU A 36 -2.90 -11.81 -6.77
CA GLU A 36 -3.69 -11.41 -7.95
C GLU A 36 -4.13 -9.94 -7.93
N TYR A 37 -4.29 -9.37 -6.73
CA TYR A 37 -4.74 -7.99 -6.57
C TYR A 37 -3.58 -6.99 -6.46
N TYR A 38 -2.32 -7.41 -6.42
CA TYR A 38 -1.19 -6.48 -6.27
C TYR A 38 -1.08 -5.51 -7.44
N ASN A 39 -1.36 -5.97 -8.67
CA ASN A 39 -1.44 -5.09 -9.84
C ASN A 39 -2.54 -4.02 -9.68
N VAL A 40 -3.68 -4.39 -9.06
CA VAL A 40 -4.79 -3.46 -8.80
C VAL A 40 -4.42 -2.49 -7.67
N VAL A 41 -3.70 -2.95 -6.65
CA VAL A 41 -3.16 -2.13 -5.57
C VAL A 41 -2.22 -1.07 -6.14
N GLU A 42 -1.22 -1.47 -6.93
CA GLU A 42 -0.26 -0.55 -7.55
C GLU A 42 -0.96 0.49 -8.42
N LYS A 43 -1.85 0.05 -9.31
CA LYS A 43 -2.62 0.98 -10.16
C LYS A 43 -3.42 1.97 -9.33
N THR A 44 -4.09 1.47 -8.28
CA THR A 44 -4.89 2.32 -7.39
C THR A 44 -3.99 3.33 -6.65
N LEU A 45 -2.86 2.89 -6.09
CA LEU A 45 -1.90 3.76 -5.41
C LEU A 45 -1.36 4.85 -6.33
N LYS A 46 -1.09 4.54 -7.61
CA LYS A 46 -0.65 5.51 -8.61
C LYS A 46 -1.75 6.48 -9.05
N GLU A 47 -3.00 6.02 -9.06
CA GLU A 47 -4.17 6.80 -9.47
C GLU A 47 -4.68 7.73 -8.34
N VAL A 48 -4.58 7.30 -7.08
CA VAL A 48 -5.06 8.09 -5.92
C VAL A 48 -3.95 8.87 -5.22
N GLY A 49 -4.01 10.19 -5.23
CA GLY A 49 -3.07 11.05 -4.50
C GLY A 49 -3.47 11.42 -3.06
N ARG A 50 -4.57 10.85 -2.52
CA ARG A 50 -5.13 11.25 -1.22
C ARG A 50 -4.63 10.38 -0.08
N MET A 51 -4.10 11.02 0.96
CA MET A 51 -3.57 10.35 2.17
C MET A 51 -4.56 9.39 2.84
N LYS A 52 -5.86 9.71 2.77
CA LYS A 52 -6.96 8.86 3.29
C LYS A 52 -6.90 7.42 2.74
N TYR A 53 -6.46 7.25 1.50
CA TYR A 53 -6.40 5.96 0.80
C TYR A 53 -4.99 5.37 0.78
N LEU A 54 -3.98 6.23 0.61
CA LEU A 54 -2.58 5.82 0.58
C LEU A 54 -2.17 5.19 1.92
N ARG A 55 -2.47 5.86 3.03
CA ARG A 55 -2.06 5.43 4.37
C ARG A 55 -2.47 3.99 4.67
N PRO A 56 -3.76 3.62 4.62
CA PRO A 56 -4.15 2.29 5.05
C PRO A 56 -3.71 1.19 4.07
N LEU A 57 -3.52 1.47 2.78
CA LEU A 57 -2.95 0.48 1.84
C LEU A 57 -1.47 0.20 2.11
N TYR A 58 -0.65 1.25 2.26
CA TYR A 58 0.76 1.07 2.63
C TYR A 58 0.91 0.44 4.02
N THR A 59 0.04 0.81 4.96
CA THR A 59 -0.01 0.16 6.28
C THR A 59 -0.35 -1.32 6.17
N ALA A 60 -1.33 -1.71 5.35
CA ALA A 60 -1.63 -3.11 5.13
C ALA A 60 -0.45 -3.88 4.49
N LEU A 61 0.27 -3.26 3.54
CA LEU A 61 1.44 -3.88 2.89
C LEU A 61 2.60 -4.11 3.87
N VAL A 62 2.84 -3.15 4.78
CA VAL A 62 3.97 -3.21 5.72
C VAL A 62 3.64 -4.00 6.98
N GLN A 63 2.45 -3.79 7.57
CA GLN A 63 2.05 -4.44 8.83
C GLN A 63 1.41 -5.80 8.64
N GLY A 64 0.81 -6.07 7.47
CA GLY A 64 0.13 -7.33 7.20
C GLY A 64 1.05 -8.56 7.23
N ASN A 65 2.37 -8.35 7.22
CA ASN A 65 3.36 -9.42 7.11
C ASN A 65 4.53 -9.22 8.07
N ALA A 66 4.46 -9.87 9.23
CA ALA A 66 5.58 -10.04 10.16
C ALA A 66 6.68 -11.00 9.62
N GLY A 67 7.16 -10.82 8.38
CA GLY A 67 8.29 -11.61 7.87
C GLY A 67 8.42 -11.81 6.36
N LYS A 68 7.80 -11.01 5.49
CA LYS A 68 8.07 -11.07 4.05
C LYS A 68 8.55 -9.73 3.52
N GLU A 69 9.81 -9.71 3.11
CA GLU A 69 10.49 -8.53 2.55
C GLU A 69 9.87 -8.10 1.21
N GLU A 70 9.25 -9.03 0.47
CA GLU A 70 8.72 -8.82 -0.88
C GLU A 70 7.63 -7.75 -0.94
N GLU A 71 6.63 -7.78 -0.05
CA GLU A 71 5.56 -6.78 -0.04
C GLU A 71 6.06 -5.41 0.43
N LYS A 72 7.07 -5.39 1.30
CA LYS A 72 7.75 -4.16 1.72
C LYS A 72 8.56 -3.55 0.58
N ILE A 73 9.31 -4.36 -0.17
CA ILE A 73 10.03 -3.94 -1.38
C ILE A 73 9.04 -3.43 -2.43
N PHE A 74 7.91 -4.11 -2.62
CA PHE A 74 6.85 -3.66 -3.52
C PHE A 74 6.28 -2.30 -3.10
N ALA A 75 5.96 -2.12 -1.82
CA ALA A 75 5.51 -0.84 -1.27
C ALA A 75 6.54 0.27 -1.50
N GLN A 76 7.83 0.00 -1.27
CA GLN A 76 8.93 0.94 -1.51
C GLN A 76 9.02 1.36 -2.96
N ARG A 77 8.99 0.39 -3.88
CA ARG A 77 9.06 0.64 -5.32
C ARG A 77 7.88 1.49 -5.78
N VAL A 78 6.65 1.10 -5.44
CA VAL A 78 5.44 1.84 -5.85
C VAL A 78 5.43 3.23 -5.25
N PHE A 79 5.86 3.39 -3.99
CA PHE A 79 5.98 4.70 -3.36
C PHE A 79 7.00 5.58 -4.09
N ALA A 80 8.18 5.05 -4.42
CA ALA A 80 9.22 5.79 -5.12
C ALA A 80 8.75 6.27 -6.51
N GLU A 81 8.03 5.42 -7.25
CA GLU A 81 7.49 5.75 -8.57
C GLU A 81 6.34 6.77 -8.52
N ALA A 82 5.45 6.67 -7.52
CA ALA A 82 4.26 7.49 -7.43
C ALA A 82 4.41 8.74 -6.52
N ARG A 83 5.51 8.85 -5.76
CA ARG A 83 5.70 9.97 -4.81
C ARG A 83 5.55 11.34 -5.46
N GLU A 84 5.98 11.46 -6.71
CA GLU A 84 6.00 12.71 -7.47
C GLU A 84 4.61 13.09 -8.01
N THR A 85 3.72 12.10 -8.17
CA THR A 85 2.34 12.32 -8.64
C THR A 85 1.36 12.55 -7.50
N TYR A 86 1.76 12.30 -6.25
CA TYR A 86 0.92 12.56 -5.09
C TYR A 86 0.64 14.05 -4.92
N HIS A 87 -0.59 14.35 -4.47
CA HIS A 87 -1.07 15.73 -4.35
C HIS A 87 -0.08 16.58 -3.53
N PRO A 88 0.27 17.80 -3.96
CA PRO A 88 1.25 18.64 -3.27
C PRO A 88 0.83 19.04 -1.85
N ILE A 89 -0.44 18.85 -1.45
CA ILE A 89 -0.88 19.02 -0.06
C ILE A 89 -0.33 17.88 0.83
N ALA A 90 -0.16 16.68 0.28
CA ALA A 90 0.50 15.56 0.97
C ALA A 90 2.02 15.76 1.09
N GLN A 91 2.65 16.49 0.17
CA GLN A 91 4.09 16.81 0.20
C GLN A 91 4.41 18.10 0.97
N GLY A 92 3.60 19.15 0.76
CA GLY A 92 3.83 20.53 1.22
C GLY A 92 3.37 20.82 2.64
N SER A 93 2.53 19.95 3.22
CA SER A 93 2.42 19.90 4.66
C SER A 93 3.36 18.80 5.13
N GLY A 94 4.37 19.14 5.91
CA GLY A 94 5.09 18.20 6.77
C GLY A 94 4.18 17.59 7.86
N GLY A 95 2.91 17.37 7.53
CA GLY A 95 1.90 16.75 8.34
C GLY A 95 2.31 15.32 8.65
N LYS A 96 2.22 14.99 9.92
CA LYS A 96 2.56 13.71 10.53
C LYS A 96 2.31 12.50 9.61
N GLY A 97 1.17 12.45 8.91
CA GLY A 97 0.79 11.33 8.03
C GLY A 97 1.73 11.01 6.86
N PHE A 98 2.35 12.00 6.19
CA PHE A 98 3.29 11.71 5.09
C PHE A 98 4.65 11.25 5.61
N LYS A 99 5.13 11.86 6.70
CA LYS A 99 6.33 11.39 7.42
C LYS A 99 6.14 9.98 7.96
N ASP A 100 4.97 9.67 8.50
CA ASP A 100 4.61 8.33 8.96
C ASP A 100 4.66 7.33 7.80
N LEU A 101 4.12 7.67 6.62
CA LEU A 101 4.21 6.82 5.43
C LEU A 101 5.65 6.58 4.98
N ILE A 102 6.46 7.64 4.92
CA ILE A 102 7.87 7.52 4.57
C ILE A 102 8.57 6.59 5.57
N ASN A 103 8.33 6.76 6.87
CA ASN A 103 8.94 5.92 7.90
C ASN A 103 8.45 4.48 7.85
N LEU A 104 7.19 4.26 7.48
CA LEU A 104 6.60 2.94 7.33
C LEU A 104 7.19 2.18 6.14
N VAL A 105 7.46 2.90 5.05
CA VAL A 105 7.98 2.32 3.81
C VAL A 105 9.51 2.29 3.81
N LYS A 106 10.20 3.11 4.60
CA LYS A 106 11.66 3.07 4.71
C LYS A 106 12.15 1.65 5.03
N PRO A 107 13.20 1.17 4.35
CA PRO A 107 13.89 -0.03 4.81
C PRO A 107 14.39 0.27 6.24
N GLU A 108 14.23 -0.70 7.15
CA GLU A 108 14.97 -0.64 8.41
C GLU A 108 16.44 -0.49 8.01
N PRO A 109 17.25 0.33 8.72
CA PRO A 109 18.68 0.32 8.48
C PRO A 109 19.11 -1.13 8.60
N SER A 110 19.58 -1.71 7.49
CA SER A 110 20.15 -3.04 7.52
C SER A 110 21.11 -3.07 8.70
N PHE A 111 21.05 -4.13 9.50
CA PHE A 111 22.06 -4.49 10.49
C PHE A 111 23.42 -4.75 9.81
N ALA A 112 23.89 -3.83 8.97
CA ALA A 112 25.21 -3.79 8.35
C ALA A 112 26.15 -2.93 9.20
N GLN A 113 26.05 -3.07 10.52
CA GLN A 113 27.09 -2.70 11.49
C GLN A 113 27.20 -3.81 12.53
N ALA A 114 27.47 -5.02 12.05
CA ALA A 114 28.25 -5.96 12.83
C ALA A 114 29.73 -5.73 12.48
N GLN A 115 30.56 -5.58 13.51
CA GLN A 115 32.03 -5.56 13.51
C GLN A 115 32.72 -4.22 13.17
N ASN A 116 33.09 -3.50 14.23
CA ASN A 116 34.43 -2.93 14.39
C ASN A 116 34.83 -3.04 15.87
#